data_AF-A0A8T4WPE2-F1
#
_entry.id   AF-A0A8T4WPE2-F1
#
_cell.length_a   1.000
_cell.length_b   1.000
_cell.length_c   1.000
_cell.angle_alpha   90.00
_cell.angle_beta   90.00
_cell.angle_gamma   90.00
#
_symmetry.space_group_name_H-M   'P 1'
#
loop_
_entity.id
_entity.type
_entity.pdbx_description
1 polymer ?
#
loop_
_entity_poly.entity_id
_entity_poly.type
_entity_poly.pdbx_seq_one_letter_code
_entity_poly.pdbx_strand_id
1 'polypeptide(L)'
;MTMEVAMALFLTGCYLVILAMWRKRKLTSYSRLLAHFDDYFNLDKLDASGNTEYTECFSHRWVMKEITTPEPGRLTSIFQEHMKDNALFGSLWVGFILAASSMILVLLLLGAIRALGFALPIFAVGIIMSFGSSSLKESEQLLNTVQSVFPSGIAVEDYLYVKIAYDTLERWVILSGVVGGGLMLVSPFGEYIPTLAAFIIAQVARFILWAPALFLLKYSVVLTILYLGLGVILISHVIISASRIMVAKLGGFRKSVINNSAQNFSEDTVQEIENPSKKKHK
;
A
#
# COMPACT_ATOMS: atom_id res chain seq x y z
N MET A 1 4.58 -20.90 -24.93
CA MET A 1 4.04 -20.59 -23.59
C MET A 1 5.04 -20.75 -22.43
N THR A 2 5.98 -21.71 -22.42
CA THR A 2 6.90 -21.88 -21.25
C THR A 2 8.00 -20.80 -21.17
N MET A 3 8.61 -20.41 -22.30
CA MET A 3 9.62 -19.36 -22.33
C MET A 3 9.07 -17.96 -22.00
N GLU A 4 7.77 -17.73 -22.21
CA GLU A 4 7.12 -16.42 -22.00
C GLU A 4 7.11 -16.03 -20.52
N VAL A 5 6.88 -16.99 -19.61
CA VAL A 5 6.83 -16.73 -18.16
C VAL A 5 8.22 -16.44 -17.63
N ALA A 6 9.23 -17.22 -18.04
CA ALA A 6 10.63 -16.98 -17.69
C ALA A 6 11.10 -15.60 -18.16
N MET A 7 10.78 -15.23 -19.40
CA MET A 7 11.11 -13.92 -19.96
C MET A 7 10.35 -12.79 -19.26
N ALA A 8 9.07 -12.97 -18.94
CA ALA A 8 8.29 -11.98 -18.19
C ALA A 8 8.85 -11.73 -16.79
N LEU A 9 9.26 -12.78 -16.06
CA LEU A 9 9.93 -12.66 -14.76
C LEU A 9 11.25 -11.89 -14.89
N PHE A 10 12.06 -12.23 -15.88
CA PHE A 10 13.35 -11.58 -16.11
C PHE A 10 13.18 -10.10 -16.44
N LEU A 11 12.31 -9.77 -17.40
CA LEU A 11 12.06 -8.39 -17.83
C LEU A 11 11.47 -7.55 -16.69
N THR A 12 10.51 -8.11 -15.95
CA THR A 12 9.92 -7.42 -14.79
C THR A 12 10.96 -7.22 -13.69
N GLY A 13 11.79 -8.22 -13.42
CA GLY A 13 12.89 -8.12 -12.47
C GLY A 13 13.91 -7.05 -12.85
N CYS A 14 14.37 -7.06 -14.10
CA CYS A 14 15.25 -6.02 -14.67
C CYS A 14 14.63 -4.63 -14.53
N TYR A 15 13.35 -4.46 -14.89
CA TYR A 15 12.64 -3.20 -14.75
C TYR A 15 12.61 -2.69 -13.31
N LEU A 16 12.30 -3.55 -12.34
CA LEU A 16 12.29 -3.18 -10.92
C LEU A 16 13.69 -2.82 -10.40
N VAL A 17 14.73 -3.53 -10.82
CA VAL A 17 16.12 -3.22 -10.43
C VAL A 17 16.56 -1.89 -11.04
N ILE A 18 16.25 -1.62 -12.31
CA ILE A 18 16.52 -0.32 -12.95
C ILE A 18 15.80 0.80 -12.20
N LEU A 19 14.53 0.60 -11.85
CA LEU A 19 13.74 1.57 -11.12
C LEU A 19 14.28 1.80 -9.70
N ALA A 20 14.72 0.75 -9.01
CA ALA A 20 15.37 0.84 -7.71
C ALA A 20 16.70 1.61 -7.80
N MET A 21 17.52 1.33 -8.82
CA MET A 21 18.77 2.07 -9.06
C MET A 21 18.52 3.55 -9.36
N TRP A 22 17.51 3.85 -10.17
CA TRP A 22 17.13 5.23 -10.47
C TRP A 22 16.66 5.98 -9.22
N ARG A 23 15.79 5.36 -8.40
CA ARG A 23 15.35 5.92 -7.12
C ARG A 23 16.51 6.08 -6.13
N LYS A 24 17.45 5.14 -6.10
CA LYS A 24 18.66 5.22 -5.26
C LYS A 24 19.49 6.47 -5.59
N ARG A 25 19.63 6.82 -6.88
CA ARG A 25 20.32 8.06 -7.29
C ARG A 25 19.63 9.30 -6.74
N LYS A 26 18.28 9.32 -6.75
CA LYS A 26 17.50 10.42 -6.17
C LYS A 26 17.65 10.48 -4.65
N LEU A 27 17.69 9.32 -3.99
CA LEU A 27 17.93 9.19 -2.55
C LEU A 27 19.26 9.82 -2.11
N THR A 28 20.31 9.75 -2.94
CA THR A 28 21.60 10.43 -2.65
C THR A 28 21.48 11.96 -2.62
N SER A 29 20.53 12.55 -3.35
CA SER A 29 20.26 13.99 -3.24
C SER A 29 19.63 14.32 -1.88
N TYR A 30 18.70 13.49 -1.43
CA TYR A 30 18.03 13.68 -0.14
C TYR A 30 18.94 13.38 1.06
N SER A 31 19.89 12.45 0.93
CA SER A 31 20.86 12.19 1.99
C SER A 31 21.78 13.40 2.22
N ARG A 32 22.12 14.14 1.15
CA ARG A 32 22.86 15.41 1.30
C ARG A 32 22.03 16.47 2.01
N LEU A 33 20.71 16.54 1.73
CA LEU A 33 19.81 17.41 2.47
C LEU A 33 19.82 17.06 3.96
N LEU A 34 19.70 15.78 4.33
CA LEU A 34 19.80 15.35 5.73
C LEU A 34 21.12 15.77 6.38
N ALA A 35 22.26 15.59 5.68
CA ALA A 35 23.56 16.01 6.19
C ALA A 35 23.62 17.54 6.39
N HIS A 36 23.01 18.33 5.50
CA HIS A 36 22.93 19.79 5.70
C HIS A 36 22.07 20.17 6.90
N PHE A 37 21.02 19.41 7.22
CA PHE A 37 20.26 19.63 8.45
C PHE A 37 21.08 19.32 9.71
N ASP A 38 21.88 18.25 9.69
CA ASP A 38 22.75 17.83 10.80
C ASP A 38 23.85 18.87 11.07
N ASP A 39 24.42 19.44 10.00
CA ASP A 39 25.43 20.50 10.11
C ASP A 39 24.82 21.86 10.54
N TYR A 40 23.59 22.17 10.11
CA TYR A 40 22.97 23.49 10.34
C TYR A 40 22.23 23.58 11.68
N PHE A 41 21.64 22.48 12.13
CA PHE A 41 20.93 22.41 13.39
C PHE A 41 21.68 21.49 14.34
N ASN A 42 22.01 21.98 15.53
CA ASN A 42 22.65 21.15 16.55
C ASN A 42 21.63 20.13 17.09
N LEU A 43 21.58 18.95 16.47
CA LEU A 43 20.56 17.90 16.69
C LEU A 43 20.68 17.19 18.04
N ASP A 44 21.74 17.43 18.82
CA ASP A 44 21.98 16.79 20.13
C ASP A 44 20.85 17.05 21.15
N LYS A 45 20.02 18.07 20.92
CA LYS A 45 18.89 18.43 21.78
C LYS A 45 17.52 18.01 21.23
N LEU A 46 17.47 17.46 20.02
CA LEU A 46 16.21 17.07 19.41
C LEU A 46 15.85 15.64 19.85
N ASP A 47 14.73 15.50 20.53
CA ASP A 47 14.26 14.20 20.98
C ASP A 47 13.64 13.42 19.81
N ALA A 48 14.44 12.52 19.24
CA ALA A 48 14.00 11.62 18.19
C ALA A 48 13.27 10.37 18.73
N SER A 49 13.04 10.25 20.05
CA SER A 49 12.39 9.08 20.64
C SER A 49 10.89 9.00 20.36
N GLY A 50 10.30 10.07 19.81
CA GLY A 50 8.87 10.16 19.52
C GLY A 50 8.01 10.55 20.73
N ASN A 51 8.62 11.06 21.80
CA ASN A 51 7.94 11.44 23.04
C ASN A 51 7.57 12.94 23.09
N THR A 52 8.03 13.73 22.11
CA THR A 52 7.73 15.17 21.98
C THR A 52 6.98 15.46 20.69
N GLU A 53 5.82 16.09 20.80
CA GLU A 53 5.03 16.52 19.65
C GLU A 53 5.52 17.85 19.09
N TYR A 54 5.78 17.88 17.78
CA TYR A 54 6.12 19.09 17.05
C TYR A 54 4.96 19.49 16.13
N THR A 55 4.09 20.36 16.62
CA THR A 55 2.82 20.75 15.96
C THR A 55 2.90 22.05 15.15
N GLU A 56 3.97 22.85 15.32
CA GLU A 56 4.11 24.16 14.65
C GLU A 56 5.09 24.20 13.47
N CYS A 57 5.61 23.05 13.04
CA CYS A 57 6.61 23.00 11.97
C CYS A 57 6.00 23.04 10.55
N PHE A 58 6.81 23.43 9.56
CA PHE A 58 6.35 23.58 8.16
C PHE A 58 5.86 22.24 7.60
N SER A 59 6.60 21.16 7.87
CA SER A 59 6.27 19.81 7.45
C SER A 59 4.95 19.31 8.04
N HIS A 60 4.68 19.59 9.32
CA HIS A 60 3.39 19.26 9.94
C HIS A 60 2.23 20.00 9.28
N ARG A 61 2.37 21.31 9.04
CA ARG A 61 1.34 22.10 8.34
C ARG A 61 1.12 21.65 6.90
N TRP A 62 2.19 21.27 6.20
CA TRP A 62 2.10 20.72 4.84
C TRP A 62 1.36 19.37 4.84
N VAL A 63 1.75 18.44 5.72
CA VAL A 63 1.12 17.13 5.87
C VAL A 63 -0.36 17.28 6.22
N MET A 64 -0.69 18.15 7.18
CA MET A 64 -2.08 18.40 7.56
C MET A 64 -2.88 18.99 6.40
N LYS A 65 -2.35 19.95 5.66
CA LYS A 65 -3.05 20.54 4.50
C LYS A 65 -3.27 19.53 3.37
N GLU A 66 -2.27 18.72 3.04
CA GLU A 66 -2.36 17.75 1.95
C GLU A 66 -3.26 16.55 2.31
N ILE A 67 -3.25 16.11 3.58
CA ILE A 67 -4.06 14.97 4.04
C ILE A 67 -5.52 15.36 4.33
N THR A 68 -5.77 16.55 4.90
CA THR A 68 -7.13 16.95 5.31
C THR A 68 -7.94 17.60 4.20
N THR A 69 -7.28 18.20 3.21
CA THR A 69 -7.93 18.77 2.02
C THR A 69 -7.36 18.13 0.75
N PRO A 70 -7.65 16.85 0.47
CA PRO A 70 -7.43 16.34 -0.87
C PRO A 70 -8.32 17.16 -1.79
N GLU A 71 -7.73 17.94 -2.70
CA GLU A 71 -8.51 18.66 -3.71
C GLU A 71 -9.38 17.64 -4.45
N PRO A 72 -10.72 17.74 -4.35
CA PRO A 72 -11.58 16.81 -5.06
C PRO A 72 -11.30 16.98 -6.54
N GLY A 73 -10.81 15.92 -7.18
CA GLY A 73 -10.55 15.95 -8.60
C GLY A 73 -11.79 16.45 -9.36
N ARG A 74 -11.59 17.12 -10.49
CA ARG A 74 -12.67 17.71 -11.30
C ARG A 74 -13.80 16.72 -11.62
N LEU A 75 -13.49 15.42 -11.70
CA LEU A 75 -14.48 14.34 -11.82
C LEU A 75 -15.30 14.12 -10.55
N THR A 76 -14.66 14.16 -9.38
CA THR A 76 -15.29 13.97 -8.07
C THR A 76 -16.24 15.11 -7.74
N SER A 77 -15.89 16.36 -8.08
CA SER A 77 -16.79 17.50 -7.88
C SER A 77 -18.03 17.42 -8.75
N ILE A 78 -17.89 17.06 -10.04
CA ILE A 78 -19.01 16.82 -10.96
C ILE A 78 -19.91 15.68 -10.44
N PHE A 79 -19.29 14.62 -9.91
CA PHE A 79 -20.01 13.46 -9.40
C PHE A 79 -20.76 13.77 -8.09
N GLN A 80 -20.14 14.55 -7.19
CA GLN A 80 -20.78 15.04 -5.97
C GLN A 80 -21.96 15.97 -6.28
N GLU A 81 -21.81 16.86 -7.26
CA GLU A 81 -22.87 17.73 -7.74
C GLU A 81 -24.03 16.93 -8.35
N HIS A 82 -23.72 15.91 -9.17
CA HIS A 82 -24.75 15.03 -9.74
C HIS A 82 -25.47 14.15 -8.71
N MET A 83 -24.77 13.66 -7.68
CA MET A 83 -25.39 12.87 -6.60
C MET A 83 -26.23 13.72 -5.65
N LYS A 84 -25.99 15.03 -5.57
CA LYS A 84 -26.77 15.95 -4.71
C LYS A 84 -28.20 16.12 -5.22
N ASP A 85 -28.39 16.15 -6.55
CA ASP A 85 -29.68 16.42 -7.16
C ASP A 85 -30.55 15.18 -7.36
N ASN A 86 -29.96 13.98 -7.45
CA ASN A 86 -30.69 12.71 -7.61
C ASN A 86 -29.93 11.52 -7.02
N ALA A 87 -29.75 11.49 -5.70
CA ALA A 87 -28.95 10.47 -5.01
C ALA A 87 -29.37 9.02 -5.31
N LEU A 88 -30.68 8.73 -5.37
CA LEU A 88 -31.19 7.38 -5.65
C LEU A 88 -30.83 6.93 -7.08
N PHE A 89 -31.14 7.75 -8.08
CA PHE A 89 -30.88 7.42 -9.47
C PHE A 89 -29.38 7.39 -9.78
N GLY A 90 -28.62 8.32 -9.20
CA GLY A 90 -27.16 8.35 -9.29
C GLY A 90 -26.53 7.08 -8.71
N SER A 91 -26.92 6.67 -7.50
CA SER A 91 -26.38 5.44 -6.88
C SER A 91 -26.67 4.18 -7.70
N LEU A 92 -27.86 4.10 -8.31
CA LEU A 92 -28.28 2.96 -9.13
C LEU A 92 -27.50 2.90 -10.46
N TRP A 93 -27.32 4.04 -11.13
CA TRP A 93 -26.51 4.14 -12.33
C TRP A 93 -25.03 3.81 -12.08
N VAL A 94 -24.49 4.32 -10.97
CA VAL A 94 -23.10 4.05 -10.58
C VAL A 94 -22.92 2.58 -10.26
N GLY A 95 -23.85 1.97 -9.51
CA GLY A 95 -23.85 0.54 -9.24
C GLY A 95 -23.91 -0.29 -10.53
N PHE A 96 -24.75 0.10 -11.49
CA PHE A 96 -24.86 -0.58 -12.78
C PHE A 96 -23.58 -0.47 -13.62
N ILE A 97 -23.02 0.74 -13.74
CA ILE A 97 -21.75 0.97 -14.45
C ILE A 97 -20.61 0.20 -13.77
N LEU A 98 -20.55 0.20 -12.44
CA LEU A 98 -19.53 -0.53 -11.70
C LEU A 98 -19.67 -2.05 -11.88
N ALA A 99 -20.90 -2.57 -11.85
CA ALA A 99 -21.18 -3.98 -12.10
C ALA A 99 -20.81 -4.38 -13.54
N ALA A 100 -21.27 -3.62 -14.54
CA ALA A 100 -20.98 -3.85 -15.94
C ALA A 100 -19.47 -3.76 -16.24
N SER A 101 -18.79 -2.73 -15.72
CA SER A 101 -17.34 -2.58 -15.87
C SER A 101 -16.58 -3.71 -15.18
N SER A 102 -17.00 -4.15 -13.99
CA SER A 102 -16.38 -5.28 -13.30
C SER A 102 -16.52 -6.58 -14.11
N MET A 103 -17.68 -6.81 -14.72
CA MET A 103 -17.93 -8.00 -15.56
C MET A 103 -17.07 -7.97 -16.83
N ILE A 104 -17.01 -6.83 -17.52
CA ILE A 104 -16.15 -6.64 -18.69
C ILE A 104 -14.68 -6.84 -18.30
N LEU A 105 -14.25 -6.29 -17.16
CA LEU A 105 -12.88 -6.41 -16.67
C LEU A 105 -12.55 -7.87 -16.33
N VAL A 106 -13.46 -8.61 -15.71
CA VAL A 106 -13.28 -10.06 -15.45
C VAL A 106 -13.19 -10.84 -16.75
N LEU A 107 -14.03 -10.55 -17.75
CA LEU A 107 -13.98 -11.23 -19.05
C LEU A 107 -12.69 -10.91 -19.81
N LEU A 108 -12.25 -9.64 -19.79
CA LEU A 108 -10.96 -9.24 -20.34
C LEU A 108 -9.81 -9.91 -19.60
N LEU A 109 -9.87 -10.00 -18.27
CA LEU A 109 -8.87 -10.68 -17.46
C LEU A 109 -8.82 -12.18 -17.79
N LEU A 110 -9.97 -12.84 -17.95
CA LEU A 110 -10.05 -14.24 -18.35
C LEU A 110 -9.50 -14.46 -19.77
N GLY A 111 -9.84 -13.57 -20.72
CA GLY A 111 -9.29 -13.59 -22.07
C GLY A 111 -7.78 -13.36 -22.07
N ALA A 112 -7.30 -12.43 -21.25
CA ALA A 112 -5.88 -12.12 -21.11
C ALA A 112 -5.11 -13.24 -20.39
N ILE A 113 -5.68 -13.90 -19.38
CA ILE A 113 -5.11 -15.10 -18.76
C ILE A 113 -5.05 -16.24 -19.78
N ARG A 114 -6.05 -16.38 -20.65
CA ARG A 114 -6.02 -17.39 -21.71
C ARG A 114 -4.98 -17.09 -22.79
N ALA A 115 -4.73 -15.82 -23.09
CA ALA A 115 -3.80 -15.39 -24.14
C ALA A 115 -2.34 -15.27 -23.66
N LEU A 116 -2.11 -14.67 -22.49
CA LEU A 116 -0.80 -14.37 -21.90
C LEU A 116 -0.42 -15.27 -20.71
N GLY A 117 -1.36 -16.09 -20.22
CA GLY A 117 -1.10 -17.01 -19.12
C GLY A 117 -0.69 -16.29 -17.82
N PHE A 118 0.28 -16.89 -17.13
CA PHE A 118 0.82 -16.39 -15.87
C PHE A 118 1.76 -15.17 -16.03
N ALA A 119 2.09 -14.74 -17.25
CA ALA A 119 2.94 -13.56 -17.45
C ALA A 119 2.24 -12.26 -17.02
N LEU A 120 0.91 -12.16 -17.22
CA LEU A 120 0.14 -10.96 -16.88
C LEU A 120 0.18 -10.59 -15.38
N PRO A 121 -0.09 -11.50 -14.43
CA PRO A 121 0.03 -11.16 -13.00
C PRO A 121 1.46 -10.80 -12.59
N ILE A 122 2.49 -11.34 -13.25
CA ILE A 122 3.89 -10.97 -12.99
C ILE A 122 4.12 -9.50 -13.36
N PHE A 123 3.69 -9.08 -14.56
CA PHE A 123 3.77 -7.69 -14.96
C PHE A 123 2.93 -6.77 -14.07
N ALA A 124 1.74 -7.21 -13.66
CA ALA A 124 0.89 -6.45 -12.74
C ALA A 124 1.60 -6.20 -11.40
N VAL A 125 2.30 -7.19 -10.84
CA VAL A 125 3.13 -7.00 -9.64
C VAL A 125 4.24 -5.97 -9.87
N GLY A 126 4.91 -6.04 -11.03
CA GLY A 126 5.92 -5.05 -11.41
C GLY A 126 5.38 -3.63 -11.48
N ILE A 127 4.20 -3.44 -12.06
CA ILE A 127 3.52 -2.15 -12.17
C ILE A 127 3.08 -1.63 -10.79
N ILE A 128 2.53 -2.49 -9.94
CA ILE A 128 2.13 -2.11 -8.57
C ILE A 128 3.36 -1.66 -7.77
N MET A 129 4.47 -2.38 -7.89
CA MET A 129 5.73 -2.04 -7.22
C MET A 129 6.37 -0.75 -7.78
N SER A 130 6.19 -0.45 -9.07
CA SER A 130 6.71 0.78 -9.66
C SER A 130 5.92 2.01 -9.21
N PHE A 131 4.59 1.94 -9.18
CA PHE A 131 3.77 3.03 -8.64
C PHE A 131 3.98 3.22 -7.14
N GLY A 132 4.28 2.15 -6.40
CA GLY A 132 4.50 2.21 -4.95
C GLY A 132 3.22 2.52 -4.18
N SER A 133 3.33 2.63 -2.86
CA SER A 133 2.22 3.10 -2.02
C SER A 133 2.01 4.62 -2.20
N SER A 134 0.79 5.11 -1.93
CA SER A 134 0.53 6.55 -1.91
C SER A 134 1.48 7.31 -0.97
N SER A 135 1.86 6.68 0.15
CA SER A 135 2.83 7.23 1.10
C SER A 135 4.21 7.47 0.51
N LEU A 136 4.63 6.71 -0.50
CA LEU A 136 5.90 6.91 -1.18
C LEU A 136 5.89 8.24 -1.96
N LYS A 137 4.78 8.50 -2.67
CA LYS A 137 4.59 9.73 -3.43
C LYS A 137 4.49 10.95 -2.53
N GLU A 138 3.73 10.85 -1.44
CA GLU A 138 3.62 11.90 -0.41
C GLU A 138 4.99 12.21 0.21
N SER A 139 5.77 11.17 0.56
CA SER A 139 7.13 11.33 1.12
C SER A 139 8.09 12.01 0.14
N GLU A 140 8.03 11.62 -1.14
CA GLU A 140 8.85 12.21 -2.20
C GLU A 140 8.48 13.69 -2.46
N GLN A 141 7.19 14.02 -2.42
CA GLN A 141 6.72 15.40 -2.54
C GLN A 141 7.19 16.25 -1.36
N LEU A 142 7.05 15.77 -0.13
CA LEU A 142 7.53 16.47 1.07
C LEU A 142 9.04 16.78 0.96
N LEU A 143 9.86 15.78 0.60
CA LEU A 143 11.31 15.97 0.45
C LEU A 143 11.67 16.96 -0.65
N ASN A 144 10.97 16.95 -1.79
CA ASN A 144 11.19 17.94 -2.84
C ASN A 144 10.82 19.36 -2.39
N THR A 145 9.71 19.52 -1.66
CA THR A 145 9.28 20.81 -1.14
C THR A 145 10.27 21.34 -0.10
N VAL A 146 10.69 20.51 0.85
CA VAL A 146 11.69 20.88 1.86
C VAL A 146 13.00 21.28 1.19
N GLN A 147 13.46 20.53 0.18
CA GLN A 147 14.67 20.87 -0.57
C GLN A 147 14.59 22.23 -1.28
N SER A 148 13.40 22.64 -1.73
CA SER A 148 13.20 23.93 -2.41
C SER A 148 13.11 25.13 -1.47
N VAL A 149 12.73 24.90 -0.21
CA VAL A 149 12.51 25.95 0.80
C VAL A 149 13.74 26.13 1.69
N PHE A 150 14.59 25.09 1.82
CA PHE A 150 15.83 25.16 2.60
C PHE A 150 16.83 26.18 2.02
N PRO A 151 17.44 27.07 2.84
CA PRO A 151 17.41 27.10 4.31
C PRO A 151 16.35 28.01 4.96
N SER A 152 15.60 28.79 4.18
CA SER A 152 14.70 29.82 4.72
C SER A 152 13.32 29.26 5.09
N GLY A 153 12.96 29.27 6.38
CA GLY A 153 11.61 28.93 6.84
C GLY A 153 11.40 27.48 7.28
N ILE A 154 12.49 26.77 7.55
CA ILE A 154 12.50 25.41 8.08
C ILE A 154 12.93 25.45 9.54
N ALA A 155 12.22 24.70 10.38
CA ALA A 155 12.50 24.59 11.80
C ALA A 155 13.26 23.29 12.12
N VAL A 156 13.90 23.19 13.30
CA VAL A 156 14.68 22.00 13.71
C VAL A 156 13.78 20.76 13.72
N GLU A 157 12.53 20.96 14.10
CA GLU A 157 11.49 19.96 14.23
C GLU A 157 11.11 19.31 12.89
N ASP A 158 11.33 19.99 11.76
CA ASP A 158 11.09 19.44 10.43
C ASP A 158 12.05 18.27 10.10
N TYR A 159 13.19 18.17 10.80
CA TYR A 159 14.15 17.09 10.61
C TYR A 159 13.53 15.70 10.84
N LEU A 160 12.65 15.55 11.83
CA LEU A 160 12.03 14.26 12.14
C LEU A 160 11.14 13.77 10.98
N TYR A 161 10.33 14.67 10.41
CA TYR A 161 9.46 14.35 9.27
C TYR A 161 10.27 14.05 8.01
N VAL A 162 11.34 14.81 7.77
CA VAL A 162 12.27 14.59 6.66
C VAL A 162 12.97 13.23 6.78
N LYS A 163 13.41 12.86 7.99
CA LYS A 163 14.03 11.56 8.28
C LYS A 163 13.06 10.40 8.07
N ILE A 164 11.82 10.51 8.56
CA ILE A 164 10.79 9.47 8.35
C ILE A 164 10.47 9.30 6.86
N ALA A 165 10.36 10.40 6.11
CA ALA A 165 10.14 10.36 4.67
C ALA A 165 11.32 9.71 3.93
N TYR A 166 12.55 10.03 4.34
CA TYR A 166 13.77 9.43 3.80
C TYR A 166 13.82 7.92 4.04
N ASP A 167 13.65 7.48 5.30
CA ASP A 167 13.67 6.06 5.68
C ASP A 167 12.60 5.25 4.94
N THR A 168 11.42 5.87 4.72
CA THR A 168 10.33 5.25 3.95
C THR A 168 10.73 5.04 2.49
N LEU A 169 11.34 6.04 1.85
CA LEU A 169 11.85 5.91 0.48
C LEU A 169 12.97 4.87 0.39
N GLU A 170 13.91 4.86 1.34
CA GLU A 170 15.01 3.89 1.37
C GLU A 170 14.51 2.46 1.47
N ARG A 171 13.58 2.17 2.39
CA ARG A 171 12.96 0.84 2.53
C ARG A 171 12.29 0.39 1.23
N TRP A 172 11.61 1.29 0.52
CA TRP A 172 10.99 0.98 -0.76
C TRP A 172 12.01 0.71 -1.88
N VAL A 173 13.15 1.42 -1.89
CA VAL A 173 14.27 1.14 -2.80
C VAL A 173 14.85 -0.24 -2.52
N ILE A 174 15.06 -0.59 -1.25
CA ILE A 174 15.55 -1.92 -0.86
C ILE A 174 14.54 -3.00 -1.26
N LEU A 175 13.26 -2.81 -0.92
CA LEU A 175 12.21 -3.77 -1.22
C LEU A 175 12.07 -4.02 -2.73
N SER A 176 12.05 -2.96 -3.54
CA SER A 176 11.99 -3.08 -5.01
C SER A 176 13.23 -3.75 -5.59
N GLY A 177 14.42 -3.47 -5.04
CA GLY A 177 15.65 -4.16 -5.42
C GLY A 177 15.65 -5.64 -5.07
N VAL A 178 15.20 -6.01 -3.86
CA VAL A 178 15.10 -7.41 -3.41
C VAL A 178 14.07 -8.18 -4.21
N VAL A 179 12.88 -7.60 -4.43
CA VAL A 179 11.83 -8.23 -5.24
C VAL A 179 12.31 -8.38 -6.69
N GLY A 180 12.90 -7.33 -7.28
CA GLY A 180 13.43 -7.36 -8.64
C GLY A 180 14.54 -8.41 -8.81
N GLY A 181 15.51 -8.45 -7.89
CA GLY A 181 16.56 -9.47 -7.87
C GLY A 181 16.01 -10.88 -7.66
N GLY A 182 15.03 -11.05 -6.77
CA GLY A 182 14.33 -12.32 -6.56
C GLY A 182 13.64 -12.82 -7.82
N LEU A 183 12.95 -11.95 -8.57
CA LEU A 183 12.33 -12.31 -9.85
C LEU A 183 13.36 -12.74 -10.90
N MET A 184 14.53 -12.08 -10.95
CA MET A 184 15.61 -12.47 -11.87
C MET A 184 16.22 -13.83 -11.48
N LEU A 185 16.42 -14.10 -10.18
CA LEU A 185 16.94 -15.38 -9.70
C LEU A 185 15.97 -16.54 -9.94
N VAL A 186 14.67 -16.27 -9.84
CA VAL A 186 13.62 -17.27 -10.03
C VAL A 186 13.24 -17.45 -11.51
N SER A 187 13.59 -16.48 -12.39
CA SER A 187 13.29 -16.52 -13.82
C SER A 187 13.66 -17.84 -14.53
N PRO A 188 14.84 -18.46 -14.29
CA PRO A 188 15.18 -19.76 -14.91
C PRO A 188 14.20 -20.89 -14.55
N PHE A 189 13.53 -20.78 -13.40
CA PHE A 189 12.52 -21.72 -12.91
C PHE A 189 11.09 -21.28 -13.24
N GLY A 190 10.92 -20.22 -14.06
CA GLY A 190 9.62 -19.65 -14.40
C GLY A 190 8.64 -20.65 -15.00
N GLU A 191 9.15 -21.69 -15.65
CA GLU A 191 8.34 -22.77 -16.24
C GLU A 191 7.61 -23.62 -15.20
N TYR A 192 8.20 -23.78 -14.01
CA TYR A 192 7.61 -24.58 -12.94
C TYR A 192 6.57 -23.81 -12.12
N ILE A 193 6.58 -22.47 -12.16
CA ILE A 193 5.71 -21.63 -11.34
C ILE A 193 4.22 -21.85 -11.66
N PRO A 194 3.76 -21.80 -12.92
CA PRO A 194 2.36 -22.06 -13.26
C PRO A 194 1.90 -23.44 -12.77
N THR A 195 2.74 -24.46 -12.98
CA THR A 195 2.44 -25.85 -12.62
C THR A 195 2.38 -26.03 -11.12
N LEU A 196 3.34 -25.43 -10.38
CA LEU A 196 3.38 -25.45 -8.92
C LEU A 196 2.18 -24.71 -8.34
N ALA A 197 1.86 -23.52 -8.86
CA ALA A 197 0.70 -22.75 -8.43
C ALA A 197 -0.61 -23.52 -8.67
N ALA A 198 -0.77 -24.10 -9.87
CA ALA A 198 -1.93 -24.93 -10.19
C ALA A 198 -2.02 -26.15 -9.27
N PHE A 199 -0.89 -26.80 -8.97
CA PHE A 199 -0.83 -27.93 -8.04
C PHE A 199 -1.24 -27.52 -6.63
N ILE A 200 -0.71 -26.42 -6.10
CA ILE A 200 -1.08 -25.90 -4.77
C ILE A 200 -2.57 -25.57 -4.73
N ILE A 201 -3.08 -24.85 -5.73
CA ILE A 201 -4.51 -24.49 -5.82
C ILE A 201 -5.37 -25.76 -5.90
N ALA A 202 -4.98 -26.74 -6.71
CA ALA A 202 -5.70 -28.00 -6.83
C ALA A 202 -5.71 -28.80 -5.53
N GLN A 203 -4.59 -28.86 -4.80
CA GLN A 203 -4.53 -29.54 -3.50
C GLN A 203 -5.37 -28.83 -2.46
N VAL A 204 -5.28 -27.50 -2.38
CA VAL A 204 -6.11 -26.69 -1.46
C VAL A 204 -7.59 -26.88 -1.79
N ALA A 205 -7.99 -26.79 -3.06
CA ALA A 205 -9.36 -27.05 -3.48
C ALA A 205 -9.79 -28.49 -3.17
N ARG A 206 -8.89 -29.48 -3.32
CA ARG A 206 -9.17 -30.87 -2.98
C ARG A 206 -9.46 -31.06 -1.51
N PHE A 207 -8.60 -30.55 -0.63
CA PHE A 207 -8.74 -30.76 0.83
C PHE A 207 -9.83 -29.90 1.45
N ILE A 208 -10.04 -28.67 0.95
CA ILE A 208 -11.02 -27.74 1.51
C ILE A 208 -12.41 -27.97 0.94
N LEU A 209 -12.56 -28.18 -0.38
CA LEU A 209 -13.88 -28.28 -1.01
C LEU A 209 -14.27 -29.73 -1.29
N TRP A 210 -13.44 -30.47 -2.03
CA TRP A 210 -13.85 -31.75 -2.60
C TRP A 210 -13.88 -32.90 -1.59
N ALA A 211 -12.86 -33.07 -0.75
CA ALA A 211 -12.78 -34.18 0.19
C ALA A 211 -13.94 -34.16 1.22
N PRO A 212 -14.29 -33.02 1.83
CA PRO A 212 -15.43 -32.95 2.73
C PRO A 212 -16.76 -33.12 1.98
N ALA A 213 -16.89 -32.56 0.77
CA ALA A 213 -18.09 -32.71 -0.04
C ALA A 213 -18.37 -34.18 -0.41
N LEU A 214 -17.33 -34.93 -0.81
CA LEU A 214 -17.43 -36.37 -1.10
C LEU A 214 -17.72 -37.19 0.15
N PHE A 215 -17.20 -36.79 1.31
CA PHE A 215 -17.54 -37.42 2.58
C PHE A 215 -19.03 -37.21 2.92
N LEU A 216 -19.52 -35.98 2.83
CA LEU A 216 -20.92 -35.61 3.09
C LEU A 216 -21.89 -36.27 2.11
N LEU A 217 -21.46 -36.50 0.86
CA LEU A 217 -22.28 -37.13 -0.18
C LEU A 217 -22.74 -38.53 0.21
N LYS A 218 -21.93 -39.26 1.02
CA LYS A 218 -22.29 -40.59 1.53
C LYS A 218 -23.47 -40.55 2.51
N TYR A 219 -23.75 -39.40 3.12
CA TYR A 219 -24.82 -39.23 4.10
C TYR A 219 -26.06 -38.57 3.50
N SER A 220 -25.90 -37.46 2.77
CA SER A 220 -27.00 -36.74 2.15
C SER A 220 -26.54 -35.81 1.03
N VAL A 221 -27.19 -35.92 -0.13
CA VAL A 221 -26.94 -35.05 -1.29
C VAL A 221 -27.27 -33.58 -0.98
N VAL A 222 -28.35 -33.33 -0.23
CA VAL A 222 -28.78 -31.96 0.14
C VAL A 222 -27.70 -31.27 0.99
N LEU A 223 -27.10 -32.01 1.93
CA LEU A 223 -26.05 -31.50 2.80
C LEU A 223 -24.78 -31.15 2.00
N THR A 224 -24.44 -31.95 0.99
CA THR A 224 -23.31 -31.66 0.07
C THR A 224 -23.53 -30.39 -0.74
N ILE A 225 -24.73 -30.19 -1.30
CA ILE A 225 -25.06 -28.98 -2.07
C ILE A 225 -24.98 -27.74 -1.16
N LEU A 226 -25.54 -27.82 0.05
CA LEU A 226 -25.48 -26.73 1.02
C LEU A 226 -24.03 -26.40 1.41
N TYR A 227 -23.21 -27.44 1.66
CA TYR A 227 -21.80 -27.29 1.99
C TYR A 227 -21.00 -26.62 0.86
N LEU A 228 -21.17 -27.06 -0.39
CA LEU A 228 -20.47 -26.45 -1.53
C LEU A 228 -20.86 -24.97 -1.71
N GLY A 229 -22.15 -24.66 -1.61
CA GLY A 229 -22.63 -23.27 -1.71
C GLY A 229 -22.04 -22.38 -0.62
N LEU A 230 -22.08 -22.83 0.64
CA LEU A 230 -21.57 -22.08 1.79
C LEU A 230 -20.03 -22.01 1.79
N GLY A 231 -19.36 -23.06 1.33
CA GLY A 231 -17.91 -23.11 1.18
C GLY A 231 -17.37 -22.10 0.18
N VAL A 232 -18.03 -21.94 -0.98
CA VAL A 232 -17.66 -20.91 -1.97
C VAL A 232 -17.82 -19.50 -1.40
N ILE A 233 -18.92 -19.24 -0.68
CA ILE A 233 -19.16 -17.94 -0.02
C ILE A 233 -18.07 -17.68 1.03
N LEU A 234 -17.73 -18.65 1.88
CA LEU A 234 -16.67 -18.49 2.88
C LEU A 234 -15.31 -18.23 2.25
N ILE A 235 -14.93 -19.00 1.22
CA ILE A 235 -13.65 -18.82 0.54
C ILE A 235 -13.56 -17.44 -0.12
N SER A 236 -14.61 -17.01 -0.82
CA SER A 236 -14.64 -15.66 -1.40
C SER A 236 -14.53 -14.57 -0.35
N HIS A 237 -15.21 -14.72 0.79
CA HIS A 237 -15.08 -13.78 1.91
C HIS A 237 -13.66 -13.76 2.49
N VAL A 238 -13.03 -14.92 2.66
CA VAL A 238 -11.64 -15.00 3.15
C VAL A 238 -10.68 -14.33 2.17
N ILE A 239 -10.84 -14.54 0.85
CA ILE A 239 -10.02 -13.89 -0.18
C ILE A 239 -10.20 -12.36 -0.13
N ILE A 240 -11.44 -11.87 -0.02
CA ILE A 240 -11.73 -10.44 0.07
C ILE A 240 -11.17 -9.85 1.38
N SER A 241 -11.30 -10.55 2.50
CA SER A 241 -10.73 -10.13 3.78
C SER A 241 -9.21 -10.12 3.73
N ALA A 242 -8.59 -11.14 3.13
CA ALA A 242 -7.14 -11.22 2.98
C ALA A 242 -6.61 -10.11 2.06
N SER A 243 -7.29 -9.82 0.95
CA SER A 243 -6.91 -8.71 0.06
C SER A 243 -7.07 -7.36 0.76
N ARG A 244 -8.14 -7.18 1.54
CA ARG A 244 -8.31 -5.98 2.40
C ARG A 244 -7.22 -5.87 3.45
N ILE A 245 -6.82 -6.95 4.12
CA ILE A 245 -5.72 -6.93 5.09
C ILE A 245 -4.39 -6.65 4.41
N MET A 246 -4.14 -7.21 3.22
CA MET A 246 -2.93 -6.96 2.44
C MET A 246 -2.85 -5.50 2.00
N VAL A 247 -3.95 -4.96 1.46
CA VAL A 247 -4.10 -3.53 1.12
C VAL A 247 -4.02 -2.67 2.37
N ALA A 248 -4.56 -3.11 3.50
CA ALA A 248 -4.48 -2.40 4.78
C ALA A 248 -3.14 -2.59 5.50
N LYS A 249 -2.28 -3.53 5.13
CA LYS A 249 -0.87 -3.57 5.60
C LYS A 249 0.00 -2.70 4.72
N LEU A 250 -0.23 -2.74 3.41
CA LEU A 250 0.42 -1.86 2.44
C LEU A 250 0.01 -0.39 2.64
N GLY A 251 -1.26 -0.15 3.00
CA GLY A 251 -1.83 1.15 3.31
C GLY A 251 -1.84 1.49 4.80
N GLY A 252 -1.78 0.51 5.71
CA GLY A 252 -1.75 0.73 7.17
C GLY A 252 -0.38 1.09 7.70
N PHE A 253 0.65 1.09 6.86
CA PHE A 253 1.81 1.93 7.09
C PHE A 253 1.39 3.40 7.31
N ARG A 254 0.36 3.87 6.58
CA ARG A 254 -0.30 5.18 6.77
C ARG A 254 -0.98 5.31 8.14
N LYS A 255 -1.63 4.24 8.63
CA LYS A 255 -2.30 4.26 9.93
C LYS A 255 -1.38 4.01 11.13
N SER A 256 -0.30 3.25 11.03
CA SER A 256 0.62 3.08 12.18
C SER A 256 1.38 4.37 12.47
N VAL A 257 1.67 5.19 11.45
CA VAL A 257 2.28 6.52 11.61
C VAL A 257 1.28 7.55 12.16
N ILE A 258 -0.02 7.41 11.85
CA ILE A 258 -1.09 8.34 12.29
C ILE A 258 -1.75 7.90 13.62
N ASN A 259 -1.89 6.61 13.90
CA ASN A 259 -2.46 6.10 15.16
C ASN A 259 -1.42 6.07 16.27
N ASN A 260 -0.12 5.81 16.01
CA ASN A 260 0.86 5.95 17.08
C ASN A 260 1.02 7.43 17.51
N SER A 261 0.71 8.38 16.63
CA SER A 261 0.62 9.80 17.00
C SER A 261 -0.71 10.14 17.70
N ALA A 262 -1.85 9.62 17.23
CA ALA A 262 -3.16 9.92 17.86
C ALA A 262 -3.48 9.13 19.15
N GLN A 263 -2.85 7.99 19.39
CA GLN A 263 -3.11 7.17 20.58
C GLN A 263 -2.25 7.62 21.78
N ASN A 264 -1.03 8.13 21.53
CA ASN A 264 -0.26 8.88 22.53
C ASN A 264 -0.96 10.20 22.90
N PHE A 265 -1.65 10.84 21.95
CA PHE A 265 -2.44 12.06 22.15
C PHE A 265 -3.56 11.92 23.20
N SER A 266 -4.16 10.73 23.37
CA SER A 266 -5.30 10.52 24.28
C SER A 266 -4.90 10.08 25.70
N GLU A 267 -3.73 9.46 25.88
CA GLU A 267 -3.25 9.07 27.21
C GLU A 267 -2.63 10.27 27.95
N ASP A 268 -1.97 11.18 27.24
CA ASP A 268 -1.33 12.36 27.83
C ASP A 268 -2.32 13.49 28.14
N THR A 269 -3.37 13.70 27.33
CA THR A 269 -4.42 14.70 27.66
C THR A 269 -5.25 14.30 28.88
N VAL A 270 -5.44 13.01 29.14
CA VAL A 270 -6.15 12.53 30.34
C VAL A 270 -5.28 12.72 31.59
N GLN A 271 -3.96 12.53 31.49
CA GLN A 271 -3.05 12.77 32.62
C GLN A 271 -2.77 14.26 32.91
N GLU A 272 -2.79 15.13 31.90
CA GLU A 272 -2.55 16.57 32.10
C GLU A 272 -3.77 17.31 32.70
N ILE A 273 -4.98 16.79 32.50
CA ILE A 273 -6.19 17.28 33.20
C ILE A 273 -6.19 16.84 34.68
N GLU A 274 -5.56 15.71 35.02
CA GLU A 274 -5.60 15.14 36.37
C GLU A 274 -4.55 15.75 37.33
N ASN A 275 -3.57 16.54 36.85
CA ASN A 275 -2.54 17.10 37.74
C ASN A 275 -1.94 18.47 37.34
N PRO A 276 -2.75 19.55 37.24
CA PRO A 276 -2.28 20.89 36.86
C PRO A 276 -1.36 21.58 37.90
N SER A 277 -1.08 20.97 39.06
CA SER A 277 -0.43 21.64 40.19
C SER A 277 1.09 21.50 40.29
N LYS A 278 1.78 20.77 39.41
CA LYS A 278 3.21 20.42 39.64
C LYS A 278 4.28 21.18 38.84
N LYS A 279 3.93 22.08 37.90
CA LYS A 279 4.93 22.87 37.16
C LYS A 279 4.91 24.35 37.51
N LYS A 280 5.21 24.66 38.78
CA LYS A 280 5.80 25.96 39.17
C LYS A 280 6.99 25.66 40.10
N HIS A 281 8.12 25.30 39.48
CA HIS A 281 9.48 25.58 39.95
C HIS A 281 10.47 24.72 39.14
N LYS A 282 10.83 25.21 37.96
CA LYS A 282 12.21 25.35 37.48
C LYS A 282 12.20 25.91 36.06
#